data_AF-A0A392NRQ4-F1
#
_entry.id   AF-A0A392NRQ4-F1
#
_cell.length_a   1.000
_cell.length_b   1.000
_cell.length_c   1.000
_cell.angle_alpha   90.00
_cell.angle_beta   90.00
_cell.angle_gamma   90.00
#
_symmetry.space_group_name_H-M   'P 1'
#
loop_
_entity.id
_entity.type
_entity.pdbx_description
1 polymer ?
#
loop_
_entity_poly.entity_id
_entity_poly.type
_entity_poly.pdbx_seq_one_letter_code
_entity_poly.pdbx_strand_id
1 'polypeptide(L)'
;MGATNVVKCKRRRMVDKSSITRESSKFDSPDLNWTNMIPECPIYHPSQQEFEHPLVYLQKIAPEASKYGICKIVSPITATNPADYVLMKEKKDFKFETIVQPLRLSKWNEKDMITFSKRGSSEGLSSSDIEKAFWHEMIRGEKGAVEYGVNIEGSVFSCDPDDKLGTSKFNLKVSFYNSYLLNSFLMILKIFNY
;
A
#
# COMPACT_ATOMS: atom_id res chain seq x y z
N MET A 1 -1.94 20.30 -29.14
CA MET A 1 -0.69 20.36 -28.33
C MET A 1 -1.12 20.45 -26.87
N GLY A 2 -1.24 19.30 -26.19
CA GLY A 2 -1.68 19.23 -24.79
C GLY A 2 -0.50 19.43 -23.85
N ALA A 3 -0.57 20.43 -22.97
CA ALA A 3 0.44 20.67 -21.97
C ALA A 3 0.35 19.59 -20.86
N THR A 4 1.33 18.69 -20.82
CA THR A 4 1.57 17.80 -19.68
C THR A 4 2.05 18.66 -18.50
N ASN A 5 1.20 18.81 -17.48
CA ASN A 5 1.56 19.49 -16.24
C ASN A 5 2.47 18.57 -15.41
N VAL A 6 3.77 18.63 -15.69
CA VAL A 6 4.81 17.96 -14.90
C VAL A 6 4.98 18.71 -13.57
N VAL A 7 4.35 18.23 -12.50
CA VAL A 7 4.57 18.78 -11.16
C VAL A 7 5.84 18.14 -10.57
N LYS A 8 6.94 18.88 -10.64
CA LYS A 8 8.22 18.49 -10.02
C LYS A 8 8.10 18.60 -8.50
N CYS A 9 8.12 17.48 -7.79
CA CYS A 9 8.19 17.44 -6.33
C CYS A 9 9.51 18.07 -5.83
N LYS A 10 9.46 19.34 -5.42
CA LYS A 10 10.58 20.04 -4.77
C LYS A 10 10.51 19.76 -3.27
N ARG A 11 11.56 19.13 -2.70
CA ARG A 11 11.84 19.15 -1.25
C ARG A 11 11.86 20.62 -0.78
N ARG A 12 10.93 20.99 0.13
CA ARG A 12 10.95 22.29 0.82
C ARG A 12 10.94 22.07 2.34
N ARG A 13 11.57 23.01 3.04
CA ARG A 13 11.93 23.02 4.47
C ARG A 13 10.74 22.72 5.38
N MET A 14 11.02 21.99 6.46
CA MET A 14 10.11 21.82 7.60
C MET A 14 9.69 23.20 8.12
N VAL A 15 8.38 23.42 8.23
CA VAL A 15 7.78 24.56 8.93
C VAL A 15 7.05 23.99 10.16
N ASP A 16 7.02 24.80 11.22
CA ASP A 16 6.85 24.47 12.63
C ASP A 16 5.76 23.47 13.06
N LYS A 17 6.12 22.75 14.12
CA LYS A 17 5.48 21.57 14.76
C LYS A 17 4.26 21.87 15.67
N SER A 18 3.57 22.99 15.52
CA SER A 18 2.60 23.44 16.54
C SER A 18 1.15 23.52 16.04
N SER A 19 0.53 22.39 15.67
CA SER A 19 -0.94 22.23 15.73
C SER A 19 -1.38 20.89 15.12
N ILE A 20 -1.30 19.80 15.90
CA ILE A 20 -2.20 18.64 15.94
C ILE A 20 -1.70 17.84 17.16
N THR A 21 -1.96 18.36 18.36
CA THR A 21 -1.78 17.59 19.62
C THR A 21 -3.05 17.63 20.46
N ARG A 22 -4.19 17.98 19.85
CA ARG A 22 -5.50 17.95 20.48
C ARG A 22 -6.51 17.42 19.48
N GLU A 23 -7.37 16.53 19.96
CA GLU A 23 -8.57 15.97 19.31
C GLU A 23 -8.43 14.59 18.67
N SER A 24 -8.04 13.61 19.48
CA SER A 24 -8.50 12.22 19.28
C SER A 24 -10.04 12.11 19.34
N SER A 25 -10.72 13.09 19.93
CA SER A 25 -12.17 13.12 20.16
C SER A 25 -13.02 13.65 19.00
N LYS A 26 -12.45 14.02 17.84
CA LYS A 26 -13.23 14.57 16.72
C LYS A 26 -13.81 13.55 15.74
N PHE A 27 -13.39 12.28 15.82
CA PHE A 27 -13.77 11.26 14.83
C PHE A 27 -14.60 10.10 15.40
N ASP A 28 -14.92 10.11 16.69
CA ASP A 28 -15.86 9.15 17.31
C ASP A 28 -17.31 9.53 16.98
N SER A 29 -17.64 9.39 15.70
CA SER A 29 -19.01 9.42 15.22
C SER A 29 -19.58 8.00 15.33
N PRO A 30 -20.75 7.80 15.96
CA PRO A 30 -21.37 6.48 16.04
C PRO A 30 -21.64 5.87 14.65
N ASP A 31 -21.81 6.72 13.64
CA ASP A 31 -21.98 6.33 12.23
C ASP A 31 -20.77 5.60 11.62
N LEU A 32 -19.60 5.60 12.27
CA LEU A 32 -18.39 4.91 11.80
C LEU A 32 -18.05 3.67 12.62
N ASN A 33 -18.88 3.30 13.61
CA ASN A 33 -18.62 2.10 14.43
C ASN A 33 -18.56 0.80 13.61
N TRP A 34 -19.21 0.78 12.44
CA TRP A 34 -19.17 -0.37 11.53
C TRP A 34 -17.75 -0.73 11.06
N THR A 35 -16.80 0.22 11.01
CA THR A 35 -15.41 -0.07 10.60
C THR A 35 -14.76 -1.06 11.57
N ASN A 36 -15.11 -0.98 12.85
CA ASN A 36 -14.63 -1.91 13.89
C ASN A 36 -15.37 -3.25 13.89
N MET A 37 -16.43 -3.38 13.10
CA MET A 37 -17.24 -4.60 12.99
C MET A 37 -16.85 -5.45 11.78
N ILE A 38 -15.96 -4.96 10.91
CA ILE A 38 -15.47 -5.70 9.75
C ILE A 38 -14.62 -6.87 10.26
N PRO A 39 -14.94 -8.12 9.89
CA PRO A 39 -14.15 -9.27 10.33
C PRO A 39 -12.76 -9.24 9.70
N GLU A 40 -11.74 -9.47 10.52
CA GLU A 40 -10.36 -9.57 10.07
C GLU A 40 -10.13 -10.78 9.16
N CYS A 41 -9.27 -10.61 8.17
CA CYS A 41 -8.86 -11.71 7.30
C CYS A 41 -7.93 -12.70 8.03
N PRO A 42 -7.86 -13.97 7.59
CA PRO A 42 -6.92 -14.93 8.17
C PRO A 42 -5.47 -14.44 8.07
N ILE A 43 -4.75 -14.58 9.18
CA ILE A 43 -3.33 -14.24 9.28
C ILE A 43 -2.52 -15.52 9.42
N TYR A 44 -1.63 -15.74 8.45
CA TYR A 44 -0.79 -16.93 8.37
C TYR A 44 0.67 -16.61 8.73
N HIS A 45 1.27 -17.49 9.53
CA HIS A 45 2.64 -17.38 10.00
C HIS A 45 3.43 -18.63 9.55
N PRO A 46 3.89 -18.68 8.28
CA PRO A 46 4.70 -19.78 7.79
C PRO A 46 5.98 -19.93 8.61
N SER A 47 6.38 -21.18 8.83
CA SER A 47 7.74 -21.48 9.26
C SER A 47 8.75 -21.13 8.16
N GLN A 48 10.03 -21.03 8.51
CA GLN A 48 11.09 -20.78 7.53
C GLN A 48 11.13 -21.87 6.43
N GLN A 49 10.90 -23.13 6.79
CA GLN A 49 10.86 -24.25 5.83
C GLN A 49 9.68 -24.14 4.86
N GLU A 50 8.49 -23.80 5.35
CA GLU A 50 7.32 -23.55 4.49
C GLU A 50 7.54 -22.35 3.56
N PHE A 51 8.27 -21.34 4.05
CA PHE A 51 8.59 -20.15 3.28
C PHE A 51 9.56 -20.41 2.11
N GLU A 52 10.31 -21.52 2.13
CA GLU A 52 11.16 -21.93 1.00
C GLU A 52 10.36 -22.45 -0.21
N HIS A 53 9.07 -22.78 -0.02
CA HIS A 53 8.20 -23.37 -1.03
C HIS A 53 6.87 -22.58 -1.16
N PRO A 54 6.90 -21.34 -1.69
CA PRO A 54 5.75 -20.43 -1.74
C PRO A 54 4.50 -21.05 -2.38
N LEU A 55 4.64 -21.74 -3.52
CA LEU A 55 3.49 -22.33 -4.22
C LEU A 55 2.83 -23.45 -3.40
N VAL A 56 3.63 -24.29 -2.72
CA VAL A 56 3.14 -25.36 -1.86
C VAL A 56 2.42 -24.76 -0.66
N TYR A 57 2.98 -23.71 -0.07
CA TYR A 57 2.35 -23.01 1.05
C TYR A 57 1.04 -22.34 0.66
N LEU A 58 1.00 -21.67 -0.50
CA LEU A 58 -0.23 -21.06 -1.01
C LEU A 58 -1.32 -22.12 -1.29
N GLN A 59 -0.95 -23.25 -1.89
CA GLN A 59 -1.88 -24.38 -2.09
C GLN A 59 -2.40 -24.94 -0.76
N LYS A 60 -1.55 -25.00 0.28
CA LYS A 60 -1.94 -25.43 1.62
C LYS A 60 -3.00 -24.52 2.24
N ILE A 61 -2.86 -23.20 2.13
CA ILE A 61 -3.80 -22.24 2.75
C ILE A 61 -5.01 -21.91 1.88
N ALA A 62 -4.95 -22.13 0.55
CA ALA A 62 -6.00 -21.75 -0.39
C ALA A 62 -7.42 -22.24 -0.04
N PRO A 63 -7.64 -23.49 0.42
CA PRO A 63 -8.99 -23.97 0.76
C PRO A 63 -9.68 -23.19 1.89
N GLU A 64 -8.90 -22.62 2.81
CA GLU A 64 -9.41 -21.78 3.90
C GLU A 64 -9.48 -20.31 3.47
N ALA A 65 -8.37 -19.76 2.95
CA ALA A 65 -8.24 -18.36 2.57
C ALA A 65 -9.23 -17.94 1.47
N SER A 66 -9.55 -18.84 0.54
CA SER A 66 -10.50 -18.58 -0.56
C SER A 66 -11.91 -18.25 -0.07
N LYS A 67 -12.30 -18.66 1.14
CA LYS A 67 -13.60 -18.33 1.73
C LYS A 67 -13.71 -16.85 2.10
N TYR A 68 -12.58 -16.18 2.33
CA TYR A 68 -12.48 -14.78 2.72
C TYR A 68 -12.12 -13.86 1.54
N GLY A 69 -11.60 -14.41 0.44
CA GLY A 69 -11.13 -13.66 -0.73
C GLY A 69 -9.75 -13.01 -0.55
N ILE A 70 -9.40 -12.57 0.66
CA ILE A 70 -8.09 -12.01 1.02
C ILE A 70 -7.53 -12.70 2.28
N CYS A 71 -6.21 -12.79 2.38
CA CYS A 71 -5.50 -13.21 3.59
C CYS A 71 -4.18 -12.45 3.74
N LYS A 72 -3.63 -12.45 4.95
CA LYS A 72 -2.33 -11.86 5.27
C LYS A 72 -1.31 -12.96 5.57
N ILE A 73 -0.16 -12.92 4.91
CA ILE A 73 0.97 -13.81 5.22
C ILE A 73 2.07 -12.96 5.85
N VAL A 74 2.46 -13.30 7.07
CA VAL A 74 3.56 -12.63 7.77
C VAL A 74 4.86 -13.36 7.44
N SER A 75 5.75 -12.70 6.71
CA SER A 75 7.06 -13.25 6.37
C SER A 75 7.84 -13.59 7.65
N PRO A 76 8.42 -14.81 7.77
CA PRO A 76 9.26 -15.19 8.89
C PRO A 76 10.69 -14.62 8.77
N ILE A 77 11.02 -14.06 7.59
CA ILE A 77 12.31 -13.44 7.30
C ILE A 77 12.14 -11.93 7.08
N THR A 78 13.09 -11.17 7.59
CA THR A 78 13.20 -9.73 7.37
C THR A 78 14.21 -9.44 6.25
N ALA A 79 13.95 -8.41 5.45
CA ALA A 79 14.94 -7.89 4.52
C ALA A 79 16.16 -7.36 5.30
N THR A 80 17.35 -7.58 4.77
CA THR A 80 18.59 -7.01 5.29
C THR A 80 18.68 -5.54 4.88
N ASN A 81 18.35 -5.27 3.61
CA ASN A 81 18.36 -3.95 3.02
C ASN A 81 16.91 -3.42 2.92
N PRO A 82 16.58 -2.30 3.60
CA PRO A 82 15.23 -1.75 3.56
C PRO A 82 14.91 -1.17 2.17
N ALA A 83 13.62 -1.06 1.87
CA ALA A 83 13.14 -0.65 0.54
C ALA A 83 13.67 0.74 0.10
N ASP A 84 13.82 1.68 1.04
CA ASP A 84 14.36 3.01 0.78
C ASP A 84 15.84 2.96 0.40
N TYR A 85 16.64 2.12 1.07
CA TYR A 85 18.03 1.85 0.68
C TYR A 85 18.11 1.33 -0.75
N VAL A 86 17.30 0.33 -1.11
CA VAL A 86 17.28 -0.27 -2.45
C VAL A 86 16.93 0.78 -3.51
N LEU A 87 15.91 1.60 -3.27
CA LEU A 87 15.51 2.66 -4.21
C LEU A 87 16.55 3.77 -4.37
N MET A 88 17.36 4.06 -3.35
CA MET A 88 18.35 5.13 -3.40
C MET A 88 19.74 4.68 -3.86
N LYS A 89 20.12 3.42 -3.57
CA LYS A 89 21.48 2.91 -3.79
C LYS A 89 21.57 1.94 -4.95
N GLU A 90 20.60 1.04 -5.10
CA GLU A 90 20.61 0.05 -6.18
C GLU A 90 19.93 0.59 -7.44
N LYS A 91 18.99 1.52 -7.30
CA LYS A 91 18.29 2.18 -8.41
C LYS A 91 18.84 3.58 -8.67
N LYS A 92 19.71 3.70 -9.66
CA LYS A 92 20.21 5.01 -10.09
C LYS A 92 19.06 5.86 -10.64
N ASP A 93 18.91 7.09 -10.13
CA ASP A 93 17.95 8.09 -10.60
C ASP A 93 16.47 7.67 -10.57
N PHE A 94 16.06 6.82 -9.61
CA PHE A 94 14.66 6.39 -9.47
C PHE A 94 13.70 7.58 -9.33
N LYS A 95 12.76 7.68 -10.26
CA LYS A 95 11.70 8.69 -10.32
C LYS A 95 10.44 8.03 -10.86
N PHE A 96 9.30 8.49 -10.38
CA PHE A 96 8.00 8.08 -10.88
C PHE A 96 7.06 9.27 -10.89
N GLU A 97 6.04 9.18 -11.73
CA GLU A 97 4.96 10.16 -11.79
C GLU A 97 3.83 9.74 -10.84
N THR A 98 3.23 10.74 -10.19
CA THR A 98 2.07 10.55 -9.33
C THR A 98 0.80 10.82 -10.11
N ILE A 99 -0.23 10.05 -9.81
CA ILE A 99 -1.60 10.28 -10.27
C ILE A 99 -2.36 10.96 -9.14
N VAL A 100 -3.18 11.94 -9.49
CA VAL A 100 -4.04 12.62 -8.53
C VAL A 100 -5.40 11.95 -8.53
N GLN A 101 -5.75 11.30 -7.42
CA GLN A 101 -7.07 10.73 -7.21
C GLN A 101 -7.95 11.71 -6.44
N PRO A 102 -9.07 12.18 -7.02
CA PRO A 102 -10.08 12.88 -6.26
C PRO A 102 -10.73 11.91 -5.27
N LEU A 103 -10.88 12.31 -4.00
CA LEU A 103 -11.54 11.45 -3.00
C LEU A 103 -13.01 11.19 -3.35
N ARG A 104 -13.64 12.07 -4.14
CA ARG A 104 -15.05 11.95 -4.56
C ARG A 104 -15.25 12.15 -6.05
N LEU A 105 -15.30 11.06 -6.81
CA LEU A 105 -15.50 11.08 -8.26
C LEU A 105 -16.80 11.80 -8.71
N SER A 106 -17.85 11.80 -7.88
CA SER A 106 -19.19 12.30 -8.26
C SER A 106 -19.42 13.81 -8.10
N LYS A 107 -18.49 14.56 -7.50
CA LYS A 107 -18.67 16.01 -7.21
C LYS A 107 -17.64 16.92 -7.91
N TRP A 108 -16.83 16.38 -8.82
CA TRP A 108 -15.76 17.15 -9.47
C TRP A 108 -16.25 17.90 -10.70
N ASN A 109 -15.83 19.15 -10.84
CA ASN A 109 -16.00 19.96 -12.04
C ASN A 109 -14.63 20.42 -12.59
N GLU A 110 -14.58 20.78 -13.88
CA GLU A 110 -13.34 21.21 -14.57
C GLU A 110 -12.65 22.44 -13.94
N LYS A 111 -13.35 23.16 -13.06
CA LYS A 111 -12.83 24.36 -12.38
C LYS A 111 -12.17 24.06 -11.03
N ASP A 112 -12.24 22.82 -10.56
CA ASP A 112 -11.59 22.38 -9.31
C ASP A 112 -10.09 22.14 -9.54
N MET A 113 -9.35 23.23 -9.80
CA MET A 113 -7.88 23.18 -9.89
C MET A 113 -7.29 22.89 -8.51
N ILE A 114 -6.60 21.75 -8.40
CA ILE A 114 -6.11 21.18 -7.15
C ILE A 114 -4.99 22.05 -6.59
N THR A 115 -5.26 22.75 -5.50
CA THR A 115 -4.20 23.40 -4.71
C THR A 115 -3.72 22.42 -3.65
N PHE A 116 -2.57 21.79 -3.91
CA PHE A 116 -1.94 20.86 -2.98
C PHE A 116 -1.46 21.57 -1.72
N SER A 117 -2.04 21.21 -0.58
CA SER A 117 -1.52 21.56 0.73
C SER A 117 -1.30 20.26 1.52
N LYS A 118 -0.04 19.88 1.69
CA LYS A 118 0.37 18.73 2.51
C LYS A 118 0.12 19.08 3.98
N ARG A 119 -1.09 18.80 4.47
CA ARG A 119 -1.47 19.01 5.88
C ARG A 119 -1.61 17.66 6.58
N GLY A 120 -0.87 17.50 7.68
CA GLY A 120 -1.02 16.39 8.63
C GLY A 120 0.22 15.51 8.80
N SER A 121 0.63 15.31 10.06
CA SER A 121 1.46 14.19 10.50
C SER A 121 0.54 13.12 11.07
N SER A 122 0.70 11.86 10.67
CA SER A 122 -0.01 10.72 11.26
C SER A 122 0.72 10.13 12.48
N GLU A 123 1.80 10.78 12.95
CA GLU A 123 2.57 10.34 14.11
C GLU A 123 1.68 10.24 15.36
N GLY A 124 1.52 9.02 15.87
CA GLY A 124 0.78 8.75 17.11
C GLY A 124 -0.70 8.39 16.94
N LEU A 125 -1.23 8.31 15.71
CA LEU A 125 -2.60 7.86 15.45
C LEU A 125 -2.66 6.33 15.29
N SER A 126 -3.70 5.69 15.82
CA SER A 126 -3.94 4.26 15.59
C SER A 126 -4.46 4.00 14.17
N SER A 127 -4.30 2.76 13.67
CA SER A 127 -4.86 2.37 12.37
C SER A 127 -6.39 2.55 12.31
N SER A 128 -7.09 2.29 13.42
CA SER A 128 -8.54 2.53 13.56
C SER A 128 -8.88 4.01 13.42
N ASP A 129 -8.10 4.91 14.04
CA ASP A 129 -8.37 6.35 13.96
C ASP A 129 -8.15 6.87 12.54
N ILE A 130 -7.10 6.39 11.86
CA ILE A 130 -6.81 6.73 10.47
C ILE A 130 -7.92 6.22 9.54
N GLU A 131 -8.42 5.01 9.76
CA GLU A 131 -9.52 4.43 8.98
C GLU A 131 -10.83 5.22 9.18
N LYS A 132 -11.19 5.53 10.42
CA LYS A 132 -12.35 6.38 10.72
C LYS A 132 -12.22 7.75 10.09
N ALA A 133 -11.04 8.37 10.16
CA ALA A 133 -10.79 9.67 9.53
C ALA A 133 -10.94 9.60 8.01
N PHE A 134 -10.43 8.53 7.38
CA PHE A 134 -10.63 8.28 5.95
C PHE A 134 -12.11 8.19 5.60
N TRP A 135 -12.88 7.34 6.27
CA TRP A 135 -14.31 7.18 5.99
C TRP A 135 -15.13 8.43 6.30
N HIS A 136 -14.77 9.17 7.35
CA HIS A 136 -15.36 10.47 7.64
C HIS A 136 -15.13 11.45 6.49
N GLU A 137 -13.89 11.59 6.02
CA GLU A 137 -13.54 12.49 4.92
C GLU A 137 -14.22 12.07 3.62
N MET A 138 -14.31 10.77 3.36
CA MET A 138 -15.14 10.28 2.28
C MET A 138 -16.57 10.78 2.51
N ILE A 139 -17.29 10.34 3.55
CA ILE A 139 -18.75 10.57 3.68
C ILE A 139 -19.12 12.06 3.76
N ARG A 140 -18.36 12.85 4.54
CA ARG A 140 -18.72 14.21 4.95
C ARG A 140 -17.77 15.29 4.47
N GLY A 141 -16.60 14.94 3.94
CA GLY A 141 -15.63 15.89 3.45
C GLY A 141 -16.14 16.71 2.26
N GLU A 142 -15.66 17.94 2.16
CA GLU A 142 -16.08 18.87 1.10
C GLU A 142 -15.16 18.81 -0.12
N LYS A 143 -13.83 18.70 0.09
CA LYS A 143 -12.81 18.74 -0.96
C LYS A 143 -11.55 17.99 -0.52
N GLY A 144 -11.07 17.08 -1.36
CA GLY A 144 -9.80 16.39 -1.13
C GLY A 144 -9.33 15.60 -2.36
N ALA A 145 -8.01 15.55 -2.52
CA ALA A 145 -7.34 14.71 -3.50
C ALA A 145 -6.08 14.12 -2.88
N VAL A 146 -5.71 12.92 -3.31
CA VAL A 146 -4.48 12.25 -2.89
C VAL A 146 -3.60 12.00 -4.10
N GLU A 147 -2.30 12.15 -3.92
CA GLU A 147 -1.31 11.72 -4.91
C GLU A 147 -0.87 10.30 -4.58
N TYR A 148 -0.87 9.42 -5.58
CA TYR A 148 -0.39 8.05 -5.44
C TYR A 148 0.37 7.64 -6.70
N GLY A 149 1.33 6.75 -6.53
CA GLY A 149 2.05 6.14 -7.65
C GLY A 149 1.54 4.72 -7.87
N VAL A 150 1.07 4.43 -9.07
CA VAL A 150 0.57 3.12 -9.47
C VAL A 150 1.26 2.67 -10.75
N ASN A 151 1.43 1.36 -10.93
CA ASN A 151 2.13 0.78 -12.09
C ASN A 151 3.56 1.31 -12.26
N ILE A 152 4.25 1.60 -11.13
CA ILE A 152 5.63 2.06 -11.16
C ILE A 152 6.54 0.90 -11.54
N GLU A 153 7.34 1.07 -12.59
CA GLU A 153 8.32 0.07 -12.99
C GLU A 153 9.47 -0.04 -11.99
N GLY A 154 9.95 -1.28 -11.80
CA GLY A 154 11.03 -1.60 -10.89
C GLY A 154 10.56 -2.43 -9.70
N SER A 155 11.43 -2.57 -8.70
CA SER A 155 11.12 -3.32 -7.50
C SER A 155 12.08 -2.91 -6.38
N VAL A 156 11.58 -3.06 -5.15
CA VAL A 156 12.26 -2.76 -3.89
C VAL A 156 12.93 -3.97 -3.23
N PHE A 157 12.77 -5.17 -3.78
CA PHE A 157 13.61 -6.31 -3.40
C PHE A 157 15.06 -6.07 -3.80
N SER A 158 15.95 -6.10 -2.81
CA SER A 158 17.41 -5.97 -2.97
C SER A 158 17.96 -7.04 -3.92
N CYS A 159 18.98 -6.69 -4.69
CA CYS A 159 19.78 -7.66 -5.46
C CYS A 159 21.01 -8.16 -4.71
N ASP A 160 21.20 -7.76 -3.45
CA ASP A 160 22.29 -8.24 -2.59
C ASP A 160 22.15 -9.75 -2.32
N PRO A 161 23.20 -10.56 -2.59
CA PRO A 161 23.16 -12.00 -2.33
C PRO A 161 22.97 -12.36 -0.84
N ASP A 162 23.28 -11.44 0.09
CA ASP A 162 23.11 -11.65 1.52
C ASP A 162 21.72 -11.18 2.03
N ASP A 163 20.90 -10.56 1.17
CA ASP A 163 19.53 -10.22 1.53
C ASP A 163 18.63 -11.45 1.46
N LYS A 164 18.27 -11.98 2.63
CA LYS A 164 17.46 -13.20 2.75
C LYS A 164 16.09 -13.08 2.07
N LEU A 165 15.46 -11.89 2.12
CA LEU A 165 14.15 -11.68 1.51
C LEU A 165 14.28 -11.50 -0.01
N GLY A 166 15.29 -10.75 -0.45
CA GLY A 166 15.64 -10.50 -1.85
C GLY A 166 16.05 -11.76 -2.59
N THR A 167 16.71 -12.71 -1.92
CA THR A 167 17.11 -13.99 -2.51
C THR A 167 16.05 -15.09 -2.35
N SER A 168 15.00 -14.87 -1.54
CA SER A 168 13.94 -15.85 -1.32
C SER A 168 13.09 -16.12 -2.56
N LYS A 169 12.42 -17.27 -2.61
CA LYS A 169 11.43 -17.58 -3.65
C LYS A 169 10.13 -16.78 -3.52
N PHE A 170 9.95 -16.08 -2.40
CA PHE A 170 8.89 -15.08 -2.20
C PHE A 170 9.25 -13.71 -2.77
N ASN A 171 10.48 -13.49 -3.25
CA ASN A 171 10.79 -12.32 -4.06
C ASN A 171 9.92 -12.35 -5.32
N LEU A 172 9.01 -11.37 -5.41
CA LEU A 172 8.02 -11.32 -6.48
C LEU A 172 8.66 -11.25 -7.87
N LYS A 173 9.87 -10.68 -8.02
CA LYS A 173 10.62 -10.73 -9.29
C LYS A 173 10.84 -12.16 -9.78
N VAL A 174 11.13 -13.08 -8.85
CA VAL A 174 11.47 -14.48 -9.13
C VAL A 174 10.21 -15.34 -9.18
N SER A 175 9.22 -15.04 -8.33
CA SER A 175 7.96 -15.79 -8.27
C SER A 175 7.18 -15.72 -9.59
N PHE A 176 7.23 -14.59 -10.32
CA PHE A 176 6.58 -14.47 -11.63
C PHE A 176 7.27 -15.32 -12.73
N TYR A 177 8.59 -15.49 -12.70
CA TYR A 177 9.27 -16.33 -13.71
C TYR A 177 8.88 -17.82 -13.60
N ASN A 178 8.66 -18.33 -12.39
CA ASN A 178 8.19 -19.71 -12.18
C ASN A 178 6.69 -19.88 -12.39
N SER A 179 5.90 -18.80 -12.34
CA SER A 179 4.44 -18.89 -12.57
C SER A 179 4.05 -19.06 -14.04
N TYR A 180 4.97 -18.85 -14.98
CA TYR A 180 4.78 -19.17 -16.41
C TYR A 180 5.04 -20.66 -16.73
N LEU A 181 5.70 -21.41 -15.83
CA LEU A 181 6.09 -22.82 -16.07
C LEU A 181 5.18 -23.84 -15.37
N LEU A 182 4.53 -23.46 -14.28
CA LEU A 182 3.48 -24.24 -13.63
C LEU A 182 2.15 -23.54 -13.86
N ASN A 183 1.04 -24.27 -13.85
CA ASN A 183 -0.36 -23.82 -14.08
C ASN A 183 -0.86 -22.72 -13.09
N SER A 184 -0.06 -21.69 -12.84
CA SER A 184 -0.14 -20.74 -11.73
C SER A 184 -0.73 -19.39 -12.16
N PHE A 185 -1.30 -19.31 -13.36
CA PHE A 185 -1.98 -18.11 -13.86
C PHE A 185 -3.31 -17.81 -13.15
N LEU A 186 -3.89 -18.77 -12.43
CA LEU A 186 -5.25 -18.65 -11.86
C LEU A 186 -5.32 -18.40 -10.35
N MET A 187 -4.23 -18.57 -9.59
CA MET A 187 -4.33 -18.48 -8.12
C MET A 187 -4.19 -17.05 -7.56
N ILE A 188 -3.54 -16.13 -8.29
CA ILE A 188 -3.44 -14.71 -7.90
C ILE A 188 -4.54 -13.86 -8.57
N LEU A 189 -5.01 -14.25 -9.76
CA LEU A 189 -6.04 -13.51 -10.52
C LEU A 189 -7.49 -13.69 -10.02
N LYS A 190 -7.70 -14.35 -8.88
CA LYS A 190 -9.01 -14.50 -8.24
C LYS A 190 -9.21 -13.69 -6.95
N ILE A 191 -8.34 -12.71 -6.69
CA ILE A 191 -8.45 -11.79 -5.54
C ILE A 191 -9.09 -10.43 -5.90
N PHE A 192 -9.34 -10.14 -7.17
CA PHE A 192 -10.17 -8.99 -7.58
C PHE A 192 -11.10 -9.40 -8.73
N ASN A 193 -12.29 -9.87 -8.40
CA ASN A 193 -13.44 -9.86 -9.30
C ASN A 193 -14.70 -9.59 -8.46
N TYR A 194 -14.95 -8.30 -8.24
CA TYR A 194 -16.27 -7.68 -8.29
C TYR A 194 -16.12 -6.34 -9.01
#